data_AF-H0T9T0-F1
#
_entry.id   AF-H0T9T0-F1
#
_cell.length_a   1.000
_cell.length_b   1.000
_cell.length_c   1.000
_cell.angle_alpha   90.00
_cell.angle_beta   90.00
_cell.angle_gamma   90.00
#
_symmetry.space_group_name_H-M   'P 1'
#
loop_
_entity.id
_entity.type
_entity.pdbx_description
1 polymer ?
#
loop_
_entity_poly.entity_id
_entity_poly.type
_entity_poly.pdbx_seq_one_letter_code
_entity_poly.pdbx_strand_id
1 'polypeptide(L)'
;MRRAVLTAALVMTTMSAARAEDPDLFWVVGNRATNRCEIVTSNPVISIMGDIWFASGPFKSKDDAKLARSTINACPNKDVTQEE
;
A
#
# COMPACT_ATOMS: atom_id res chain seq x y z
N MET A 1 47.35 31.82 -11.17
CA MET A 1 45.90 32.02 -10.92
C MET A 1 44.99 31.25 -11.89
N ARG A 2 45.28 29.97 -12.20
CA ARG A 2 44.40 29.14 -13.08
C ARG A 2 44.10 27.75 -12.52
N ARG A 3 44.71 27.38 -11.38
CA ARG A 3 44.55 26.05 -10.76
C ARG A 3 43.68 26.06 -9.50
N ALA A 4 43.30 27.23 -8.99
CA ALA A 4 42.50 27.35 -7.78
C ALA A 4 40.97 27.44 -8.03
N VAL A 5 40.54 27.44 -9.29
CA VAL A 5 39.11 27.59 -9.65
C VAL A 5 38.41 26.23 -9.79
N LEU A 6 39.16 25.14 -9.97
CA LEU A 6 38.59 23.82 -10.26
C LEU A 6 38.24 22.99 -9.00
N THR A 7 38.63 23.41 -7.80
CA THR A 7 38.40 22.65 -6.55
C THR A 7 37.21 23.13 -5.72
N ALA A 8 36.51 24.19 -6.14
CA ALA A 8 35.39 24.76 -5.38
C ALA A 8 34.00 24.23 -5.80
N ALA A 9 33.92 23.40 -6.86
CA ALA A 9 32.63 22.99 -7.44
C ALA A 9 32.08 21.67 -6.88
N LEU A 10 32.70 21.05 -5.87
CA LEU A 10 32.34 19.69 -5.44
C LEU A 10 31.58 19.60 -4.10
N VAL A 11 31.16 20.73 -3.52
CA VAL A 11 30.48 20.71 -2.22
C VAL A 11 29.22 21.54 -2.32
N MET A 12 28.11 20.92 -2.75
CA MET A 12 26.73 21.31 -2.44
C MET A 12 25.73 20.45 -3.24
N THR A 13 25.63 19.18 -2.90
CA THR A 13 24.37 18.44 -3.08
C THR A 13 24.07 17.71 -1.77
N THR A 14 23.67 18.51 -0.78
CA THR A 14 23.06 17.99 0.44
C THR A 14 21.92 17.06 0.06
N MET A 15 21.99 15.84 0.58
CA MET A 15 20.99 14.79 0.45
C MET A 15 19.60 15.33 0.75
N SER A 16 18.83 15.66 -0.29
CA SER A 16 17.38 15.55 -0.22
C SER A 16 17.03 14.08 -0.39
N ALA A 17 17.37 13.26 0.62
CA ALA A 17 16.61 12.05 0.87
C ALA A 17 15.24 12.52 1.37
N ALA A 18 14.43 13.05 0.44
CA ALA A 18 13.01 13.09 0.63
C ALA A 18 12.65 11.64 0.93
N ARG A 19 12.41 11.36 2.21
CA ARG A 19 11.76 10.14 2.63
C ARG A 19 10.47 10.15 1.84
N ALA A 20 10.42 9.39 0.75
CA ALA A 20 9.18 8.86 0.26
C ALA A 20 8.72 7.92 1.38
N GLU A 21 8.22 8.51 2.47
CA GLU A 21 7.26 7.83 3.30
C GLU A 21 6.08 7.69 2.34
N ASP A 22 6.07 6.58 1.58
CA ASP A 22 4.86 6.13 0.93
C ASP A 22 3.77 6.28 2.00
N PRO A 23 2.78 7.18 1.82
CA PRO A 23 1.70 7.30 2.79
C PRO A 23 1.16 5.90 2.98
N ASP A 24 0.94 5.42 4.21
CA ASP A 24 0.43 4.05 4.43
C ASP A 24 -0.75 3.80 3.48
N LEU A 25 -0.49 3.06 2.41
CA LEU A 25 -1.47 2.77 1.37
C LEU A 25 -2.13 1.47 1.76
N PHE A 26 -3.44 1.38 1.61
CA PHE A 26 -4.21 0.22 2.00
C PHE A 26 -4.79 -0.47 0.77
N TRP A 27 -4.70 -1.79 0.69
CA TRP A 27 -5.34 -2.58 -0.35
C TRP A 27 -6.29 -3.60 0.28
N VAL A 28 -7.47 -3.77 -0.30
CA VAL A 28 -8.38 -4.86 0.03
C VAL A 28 -8.07 -6.02 -0.91
N VAL A 29 -7.68 -7.17 -0.37
CA VAL A 29 -7.31 -8.36 -1.16
C VAL A 29 -8.21 -9.53 -0.83
N GLY A 30 -8.57 -10.31 -1.85
CA GLY A 30 -9.19 -11.63 -1.65
C GLY A 30 -8.14 -12.70 -1.55
N ASN A 31 -8.04 -13.36 -0.40
CA ASN A 31 -7.01 -14.33 -0.08
C ASN A 31 -7.57 -15.77 -0.06
N ARG A 32 -7.14 -16.59 -1.03
CA ARG A 32 -7.60 -17.97 -1.28
C ARG A 32 -7.23 -18.89 -0.14
N ALA A 33 -6.07 -18.66 0.47
CA ALA A 33 -5.60 -19.45 1.60
C ALA A 33 -6.51 -19.26 2.82
N THR A 34 -6.99 -18.05 3.07
CA THR A 34 -7.83 -17.75 4.24
C THR A 34 -9.33 -17.73 3.96
N ASN A 35 -9.73 -17.80 2.69
CA ASN A 35 -11.10 -17.63 2.20
C ASN A 35 -11.76 -16.33 2.72
N ARG A 36 -10.98 -15.26 2.82
CA ARG A 36 -11.40 -13.97 3.39
C ARG A 36 -10.87 -12.80 2.58
N CYS A 37 -11.43 -11.63 2.86
CA CYS A 37 -10.86 -10.38 2.43
C CYS A 37 -10.04 -9.72 3.53
N GLU A 38 -8.82 -9.36 3.19
CA GLU A 38 -7.84 -8.78 4.10
C GLU A 38 -7.50 -7.37 3.65
N ILE A 39 -7.16 -6.50 4.60
CA ILE A 39 -6.63 -5.17 4.31
C ILE A 39 -5.12 -5.24 4.55
N VAL A 40 -4.33 -5.09 3.49
CA VAL A 40 -2.87 -5.12 3.53
C VAL A 40 -2.32 -3.74 3.25
N THR A 41 -1.12 -3.45 3.77
CA THR A 41 -0.40 -2.18 3.53
C THR A 41 0.76 -2.35 2.55
N SER A 42 0.92 -3.54 1.99
CA SER A 42 1.91 -3.83 0.96
C SER A 42 1.20 -4.04 -0.38
N ASN A 43 1.81 -3.52 -1.46
CA ASN A 43 1.26 -3.67 -2.81
C ASN A 43 1.08 -5.16 -3.16
N PRO A 44 -0.16 -5.64 -3.37
CA PRO A 44 -0.42 -7.05 -3.55
C PRO A 44 -0.08 -7.52 -4.97
N VAL A 45 0.53 -8.69 -5.07
CA VAL A 45 0.80 -9.35 -6.36
C VAL A 45 -0.34 -10.33 -6.66
N ILE A 46 -1.12 -10.02 -7.70
CA ILE A 46 -2.17 -10.92 -8.18
C ILE A 46 -1.52 -11.98 -9.09
N SER A 47 -1.77 -13.25 -8.83
CA SER A 47 -1.22 -14.36 -9.63
C SER A 47 -2.23 -15.48 -9.76
N ILE A 48 -2.32 -16.09 -10.96
CA ILE A 48 -3.27 -17.18 -11.25
C ILE A 48 -3.07 -18.36 -10.28
N MET A 49 -1.82 -18.68 -9.97
CA MET A 49 -1.42 -19.74 -9.03
C MET A 49 -1.14 -19.23 -7.61
N GLY A 50 -1.44 -17.96 -7.32
CA GLY A 50 -1.19 -17.34 -6.03
C GLY A 50 -2.40 -17.39 -5.08
N ASP A 51 -2.14 -16.99 -3.84
CA ASP A 51 -3.17 -16.89 -2.81
C ASP A 51 -4.08 -15.68 -3.06
N ILE A 52 -3.54 -14.57 -3.55
CA ILE A 52 -4.34 -13.38 -3.84
C ILE A 52 -5.02 -13.50 -5.20
N TRP A 53 -6.35 -13.61 -5.19
CA TRP A 53 -7.16 -13.75 -6.42
C TRP A 53 -7.76 -12.43 -6.91
N PHE A 54 -7.78 -11.39 -6.07
CA PHE A 54 -8.05 -10.01 -6.48
C PHE A 54 -7.42 -9.01 -5.50
N ALA A 55 -7.29 -7.77 -5.96
CA ALA A 55 -6.98 -6.62 -5.11
C ALA A 55 -7.79 -5.38 -5.54
N SER A 56 -8.11 -4.53 -4.57
CA SER A 56 -8.74 -3.22 -4.76
C SER A 56 -7.99 -2.17 -3.92
N GLY A 57 -7.72 -1.00 -4.49
CA GLY A 57 -6.86 0.04 -3.88
C GLY A 57 -5.80 0.56 -4.87
N PRO A 58 -4.81 1.33 -4.41
CA PRO A 58 -4.56 1.71 -3.01
C PRO A 58 -5.51 2.79 -2.47
N PHE A 59 -5.94 2.63 -1.22
CA PHE A 59 -6.67 3.62 -0.43
C PHE A 59 -5.72 4.40 0.46
N LYS A 60 -6.02 5.69 0.71
CA LYS A 60 -5.19 6.57 1.54
C LYS A 60 -5.43 6.40 3.05
N SER A 61 -6.53 5.73 3.42
CA SER A 61 -6.88 5.50 4.81
C SER A 61 -7.40 4.08 5.02
N LYS A 62 -7.23 3.58 6.24
CA LYS A 62 -7.73 2.26 6.64
C LYS A 62 -9.26 2.21 6.60
N ASP A 63 -9.93 3.32 6.89
CA ASP A 63 -11.40 3.37 6.94
C ASP A 63 -12.00 3.36 5.53
N ASP A 64 -11.38 4.01 4.55
CA ASP A 64 -11.77 3.88 3.14
C ASP A 64 -11.63 2.43 2.66
N ALA A 65 -10.55 1.75 3.07
CA ALA A 65 -10.36 0.34 2.75
C ALA A 65 -11.40 -0.58 3.43
N LYS A 66 -11.83 -0.27 4.66
CA LYS A 66 -12.93 -1.00 5.32
C LYS A 66 -14.26 -0.76 4.62
N LEU A 67 -14.54 0.47 4.21
CA LEU A 67 -15.74 0.82 3.46
C LEU A 67 -15.76 0.10 2.12
N ALA A 68 -14.66 0.14 1.36
CA ALA A 68 -14.52 -0.62 0.12
C ALA A 68 -14.70 -2.13 0.34
N ARG A 69 -14.12 -2.69 1.42
CA ARG A 69 -14.33 -4.11 1.75
C ARG A 69 -15.80 -4.45 2.01
N SER A 70 -16.56 -3.57 2.68
CA SER A 70 -17.99 -3.79 2.95
C SER A 70 -18.86 -3.80 1.69
N THR A 71 -18.42 -3.17 0.59
CA THR A 71 -19.16 -3.13 -0.67
C THR A 71 -18.79 -4.26 -1.64
N ILE A 72 -17.76 -5.05 -1.32
CA ILE A 72 -17.31 -6.17 -2.17
C ILE A 72 -18.06 -7.44 -1.77
N ASN A 73 -18.99 -7.88 -2.62
CA ASN A 73 -19.81 -9.09 -2.39
C ASN A 73 -18.99 -10.38 -2.28
N ALA A 74 -17.77 -10.43 -2.83
CA ALA A 74 -16.87 -11.57 -2.69
C ALA A 74 -16.26 -11.68 -1.28
N CYS A 75 -16.34 -10.61 -0.49
CA CYS A 75 -15.87 -10.59 0.87
C CYS A 75 -16.98 -11.06 1.80
N PRO A 76 -16.71 -12.00 2.72
CA PRO A 76 -17.69 -12.34 3.73
C PRO A 76 -18.03 -11.09 4.54
N ASN A 77 -19.29 -10.70 4.49
CA ASN A 77 -19.81 -9.54 5.20
C ASN A 77 -19.90 -9.92 6.67
N LYS A 78 -18.82 -9.71 7.43
CA LYS A 78 -18.82 -9.94 8.87
C LYS A 78 -19.55 -8.78 9.54
N ASP A 79 -20.87 -8.79 9.41
CA ASP A 79 -21.86 -8.10 10.25
C ASP A 79 -23.23 -8.79 10.04
N VAL A 80 -23.32 -10.06 10.42
CA VAL A 80 -24.57 -10.68 10.86
C VAL A 80 -24.21 -11.39 12.16
N THR A 81 -24.82 -10.92 13.25
CA THR A 81 -24.73 -11.46 14.63
C THR A 81 -23.56 -10.98 15.50
N GLN A 82 -23.65 -9.75 16.03
CA GLN A 82 -23.38 -9.44 17.45
C GLN A 82 -24.17 -8.17 17.84
N GLU A 83 -25.48 -8.31 18.10
CA GLU A 83 -26.31 -7.41 18.92
C GLU A 83 -27.77 -7.94 18.91
N GLU A 84 -28.06 -8.90 19.80
CA GLU A 84 -29.29 -9.00 20.61
C GLU A 84 -28.94 -9.71 21.93
#